data_AF-A0A7C9E4K4-F1
#
_entry.id   AF-A0A7C9E4K4-F1
#
_cell.length_a   1.000
_cell.length_b   1.000
_cell.length_c   1.000
_cell.angle_alpha   90.00
_cell.angle_beta   90.00
_cell.angle_gamma   90.00
#
_symmetry.space_group_name_H-M   'P 1'
#
loop_
_entity.id
_entity.type
_entity.pdbx_description
1 polymer ?
#
loop_
_entity_poly.entity_id
_entity_poly.type
_entity_poly.pdbx_seq_one_letter_code
_entity_poly.pdbx_strand_id
1 'polypeptide(L)'
;MGSLKRFKPYVGVPNRIGEIIKGKFPGAWPAWGDVPLEQRDFWFNEFKKYFYWRPEHDCQIRRNFEIRGEKQLKNMFCYARKKGKMPNFISPDNLEKLKKYWESEDFKKRSATGKTNRRSDVDGVGPSLHTCGAIPMTEW
;
A
#
# COMPACT_ATOMS: atom_id res chain seq x y z
N MET A 1 28.81 -7.99 27.70
CA MET A 1 28.48 -6.95 26.70
C MET A 1 27.41 -7.50 25.78
N GLY A 2 26.17 -7.01 25.91
CA GLY A 2 25.04 -7.50 25.11
C GLY A 2 25.17 -7.03 23.66
N SER A 3 25.23 -7.97 22.72
CA SER A 3 25.23 -7.69 21.29
C SER A 3 23.97 -6.92 20.92
N LEU A 4 24.13 -5.66 20.49
CA LEU A 4 23.07 -4.88 19.85
C LEU A 4 22.56 -5.67 18.65
N LYS A 5 21.35 -6.22 18.76
CA LYS A 5 20.68 -6.90 17.64
C LYS A 5 20.44 -5.85 16.55
N ARG A 6 21.21 -5.96 15.47
CA ARG A 6 21.07 -5.18 14.23
C ARG A 6 19.60 -5.11 13.81
N PHE A 7 19.03 -3.91 13.74
CA PHE A 7 17.69 -3.67 13.21
C PHE A 7 17.61 -4.24 11.80
N LYS A 8 16.68 -5.17 11.54
CA LYS A 8 16.40 -5.75 10.22
C LYS A 8 15.13 -5.08 9.64
N PRO A 9 15.24 -3.97 8.88
CA PRO A 9 14.10 -3.17 8.43
C PRO A 9 13.20 -3.79 7.34
N TYR A 10 13.19 -5.11 7.11
CA TYR A 10 12.65 -5.62 5.83
C TYR A 10 11.37 -6.46 5.89
N VAL A 11 10.95 -7.02 7.04
CA VAL A 11 9.79 -7.95 7.04
C VAL A 11 8.65 -7.56 7.98
N GLY A 12 8.89 -6.70 8.98
CA GLY A 12 7.87 -6.35 9.99
C GLY A 12 7.02 -5.13 9.65
N VAL A 13 7.63 -4.08 9.07
CA VAL A 13 7.00 -2.76 8.92
C VAL A 13 5.72 -2.79 8.06
N PRO A 14 5.71 -3.39 6.85
CA PRO A 14 4.51 -3.41 6.02
C PRO A 14 3.38 -4.23 6.64
N ASN A 15 3.71 -5.32 7.34
CA ASN A 15 2.74 -6.15 8.05
C ASN A 15 2.11 -5.36 9.18
N ARG A 16 2.92 -4.66 9.98
CA ARG A 16 2.44 -3.85 11.10
C ARG A 16 1.51 -2.72 10.67
N ILE A 17 1.84 -2.02 9.60
CA ILE A 17 0.96 -0.99 9.00
C ILE A 17 -0.37 -1.63 8.60
N GLY A 18 -0.32 -2.80 7.98
CA GLY A 18 -1.52 -3.56 7.63
C GLY A 18 -2.36 -3.93 8.86
N GLU A 19 -1.75 -4.37 9.95
CA GLU A 19 -2.45 -4.68 11.20
C GLU A 19 -3.10 -3.45 11.83
N ILE A 20 -2.40 -2.31 11.86
CA ILE A 20 -2.94 -1.04 12.39
C ILE A 20 -4.18 -0.60 11.62
N ILE A 21 -4.11 -0.64 10.28
CA ILE A 21 -5.25 -0.28 9.42
C ILE A 21 -6.44 -1.22 9.67
N LYS A 22 -6.19 -2.53 9.74
CA LYS A 22 -7.23 -3.53 10.04
C LYS A 22 -7.81 -3.37 11.44
N GLY A 23 -7.01 -2.96 12.41
CA GLY A 23 -7.46 -2.81 13.79
C GLY A 23 -8.56 -1.77 13.95
N LYS A 24 -8.54 -0.70 13.13
CA LYS A 24 -9.58 0.35 13.14
C LYS A 24 -9.81 0.92 11.74
N PHE A 25 -10.85 0.41 11.07
CA PHE A 25 -11.31 0.90 9.76
C PHE A 25 -12.78 1.34 9.83
N PRO A 26 -13.08 2.54 10.34
CA PRO A 26 -14.46 2.93 10.66
C PRO A 26 -15.29 3.39 9.46
N GLY A 27 -14.67 3.64 8.29
CA GLY A 27 -15.34 4.16 7.10
C GLY A 27 -15.37 3.21 5.91
N ALA A 28 -15.96 3.70 4.81
CA ALA A 28 -16.04 3.02 3.52
C ALA A 28 -15.20 3.76 2.45
N TRP A 29 -13.89 3.85 2.68
CA TRP A 29 -12.99 4.63 1.82
C TRP A 29 -12.41 3.78 0.67
N PRO A 30 -12.77 4.07 -0.59
CA PRO A 30 -12.37 3.23 -1.72
C PRO A 30 -10.88 3.35 -2.08
N ALA A 31 -10.24 4.48 -1.79
CA ALA A 31 -8.80 4.66 -1.89
C ALA A 31 -8.23 5.35 -0.64
N TRP A 32 -6.90 5.34 -0.53
CA TRP A 32 -6.18 5.97 0.59
C TRP A 32 -6.42 7.47 0.67
N GLY A 33 -6.56 8.13 -0.49
CA GLY A 33 -6.86 9.56 -0.56
C GLY A 33 -8.26 9.93 -0.04
N ASP A 34 -9.20 8.99 -0.03
CA ASP A 34 -10.54 9.20 0.53
C ASP A 34 -10.58 9.06 2.05
N VAL A 35 -9.49 8.56 2.66
CA VAL A 35 -9.39 8.43 4.11
C VAL A 35 -9.15 9.81 4.72
N PRO A 36 -9.99 10.26 5.69
CA PRO A 36 -9.81 11.50 6.42
C PRO A 36 -8.40 11.60 6.98
N LEU A 37 -7.83 12.82 6.94
CA LEU A 37 -6.49 13.06 7.44
C LEU A 37 -6.36 12.64 8.92
N GLU A 38 -7.36 12.94 9.74
CA GLU A 38 -7.44 12.55 11.15
C GLU A 38 -7.31 11.04 11.35
N GLN A 39 -7.92 10.25 10.47
CA GLN A 39 -7.81 8.79 10.54
C GLN A 39 -6.40 8.31 10.14
N ARG A 40 -5.80 8.93 9.12
CA ARG A 40 -4.41 8.62 8.73
C ARG A 40 -3.41 9.01 9.81
N ASP A 41 -3.65 10.14 10.48
CA ASP A 41 -2.87 10.61 11.62
C ASP A 41 -3.02 9.68 12.82
N PHE A 42 -4.24 9.22 13.10
CA PHE A 42 -4.48 8.20 14.12
C PHE A 42 -3.66 6.93 13.86
N TRP A 43 -3.70 6.38 12.64
CA TRP A 43 -2.89 5.20 12.30
C TRP A 43 -1.39 5.47 12.37
N PHE A 44 -0.94 6.68 12.01
CA PHE A 44 0.46 7.05 12.13
C PHE A 44 0.91 7.16 13.60
N ASN A 45 0.05 7.68 14.48
CA ASN A 45 0.30 7.71 15.91
C ASN A 45 0.34 6.30 16.52
N GLU A 46 -0.53 5.39 16.08
CA GLU A 46 -0.43 3.98 16.45
C GLU A 46 0.89 3.36 15.95
N PHE A 47 1.34 3.72 14.75
CA PHE A 47 2.61 3.27 14.19
C PHE A 47 3.80 3.75 15.02
N LYS A 48 3.80 5.01 15.48
CA LYS A 48 4.82 5.59 16.38
C LYS A 48 5.01 4.81 17.68
N LYS A 49 4.01 4.07 18.16
CA LYS A 49 4.13 3.24 19.38
C LYS A 49 5.07 2.04 19.21
N TYR A 50 5.34 1.62 17.97
CA TYR A 50 6.10 0.40 17.68
C TYR A 50 7.48 0.66 17.08
N PHE A 51 7.75 1.89 16.62
CA PHE A 51 8.97 2.21 15.90
C PHE A 51 9.50 3.55 16.38
N TYR A 52 10.83 3.63 16.48
CA TYR A 52 11.55 4.83 16.92
C TYR A 52 12.47 5.32 15.81
N TRP A 53 12.57 6.64 15.68
CA TRP A 53 13.45 7.31 14.73
C TRP A 53 13.87 8.68 15.28
N ARG A 54 14.90 9.27 14.67
CA ARG A 54 15.34 10.63 15.00
C ARG A 54 14.35 11.67 14.45
N PRO A 55 14.06 12.76 15.17
CA PRO A 55 13.10 13.78 14.72
C PRO A 55 13.37 14.35 13.32
N GLU A 56 14.64 14.43 12.92
CA GLU A 56 15.07 14.86 11.58
C GLU A 56 14.46 14.04 10.43
N HIS A 57 14.06 12.79 10.70
CA HIS A 57 13.46 11.90 9.71
C HIS A 57 11.92 11.90 9.72
N ASP A 58 11.24 12.69 10.56
CA ASP A 58 9.78 12.58 10.74
C ASP A 58 9.00 12.77 9.42
N CYS A 59 9.35 13.79 8.62
CA CYS A 59 8.76 14.03 7.31
C CYS A 59 8.94 12.84 6.35
N GLN A 60 10.14 12.26 6.32
CA GLN A 60 10.45 11.11 5.45
C GLN A 60 9.71 9.85 5.90
N ILE A 61 9.66 9.60 7.21
CA ILE A 61 8.97 8.45 7.79
C ILE A 61 7.46 8.59 7.57
N ARG A 62 6.88 9.78 7.74
CA ARG A 62 5.47 10.02 7.44
C ARG A 62 5.17 9.78 5.97
N ARG A 63 5.97 10.33 5.06
CA ARG A 63 5.80 10.09 3.61
C ARG A 63 5.86 8.58 3.28
N ASN A 64 6.82 7.87 3.85
CA ASN A 64 6.94 6.43 3.65
C ASN A 64 5.73 5.68 4.22
N PHE A 65 5.22 6.09 5.38
CA PHE A 65 4.01 5.53 5.96
C PHE A 65 2.80 5.68 5.04
N GLU A 66 2.58 6.88 4.48
CA GLU A 66 1.49 7.13 3.53
C GLU A 66 1.57 6.21 2.30
N ILE A 67 2.75 6.13 1.67
CA ILE A 67 2.98 5.27 0.49
C ILE A 67 2.71 3.79 0.81
N ARG A 68 3.16 3.33 1.99
CA ARG A 68 2.96 1.94 2.42
C ARG A 68 1.52 1.66 2.84
N GLY A 69 0.85 2.62 3.47
CA GLY A 69 -0.55 2.56 3.82
C GLY A 69 -1.44 2.43 2.59
N GLU A 70 -1.21 3.26 1.58
CA GLU A 70 -1.91 3.17 0.29
C GLU A 70 -1.73 1.79 -0.34
N LYS A 71 -0.48 1.32 -0.45
CA LYS A 71 -0.17 0.01 -1.02
C LYS A 71 -0.86 -1.11 -0.24
N GLN A 72 -0.88 -1.04 1.09
CA GLN A 72 -1.54 -2.03 1.93
C GLN A 72 -3.05 -2.05 1.72
N LEU A 73 -3.72 -0.89 1.77
CA LEU A 73 -5.16 -0.80 1.55
C LEU A 73 -5.55 -1.36 0.18
N LYS A 74 -4.82 -0.97 -0.87
CA LYS A 74 -5.01 -1.49 -2.23
C LYS A 74 -4.84 -3.00 -2.32
N ASN A 75 -3.82 -3.55 -1.65
CA ASN A 75 -3.59 -4.99 -1.60
C ASN A 75 -4.72 -5.74 -0.89
N MET A 76 -5.23 -5.20 0.23
CA MET A 76 -6.34 -5.79 0.97
C MET A 76 -7.60 -5.86 0.10
N PHE A 77 -7.96 -4.77 -0.58
CA PHE A 77 -9.11 -4.75 -1.49
C PHE A 77 -8.92 -5.63 -2.72
N CYS A 78 -7.70 -5.71 -3.28
CA CYS A 78 -7.38 -6.61 -4.37
C CYS A 78 -7.55 -8.08 -3.94
N TYR A 79 -7.07 -8.43 -2.75
CA TYR A 79 -7.21 -9.77 -2.19
C TYR A 79 -8.68 -10.13 -1.94
N ALA A 80 -9.44 -9.22 -1.32
CA ALA A 80 -10.87 -9.41 -1.05
C ALA A 80 -11.66 -9.70 -2.34
N ARG A 81 -11.42 -8.91 -3.39
CA ARG A 81 -12.06 -9.10 -4.70
C ARG A 81 -11.65 -10.39 -5.39
N LYS A 82 -10.36 -10.75 -5.37
CA LYS A 82 -9.86 -11.96 -6.04
C LYS A 82 -10.29 -13.26 -5.37
N LYS A 83 -10.36 -13.27 -4.03
CA LYS A 83 -10.69 -14.47 -3.26
C LYS A 83 -12.17 -14.59 -2.91
N GLY A 84 -12.97 -13.55 -3.17
CA GLY A 84 -14.36 -13.46 -2.70
C GLY A 84 -14.50 -13.44 -1.18
N LYS A 85 -13.38 -13.40 -0.44
CA LYS A 85 -13.34 -13.36 1.03
C LYS A 85 -13.27 -11.92 1.47
N MET A 86 -14.42 -11.40 1.87
CA MET A 86 -14.52 -10.04 2.36
C MET A 86 -13.79 -9.91 3.70
N PRO A 87 -13.14 -8.77 3.99
CA PRO A 87 -12.32 -8.67 5.18
C PRO A 87 -13.18 -8.46 6.43
N ASN A 88 -12.94 -9.27 7.47
CA ASN A 88 -13.67 -9.17 8.74
C ASN A 88 -13.47 -7.84 9.49
N PHE A 89 -12.48 -7.04 9.09
CA PHE A 89 -12.19 -5.75 9.72
C PHE A 89 -13.05 -4.60 9.20
N ILE A 90 -13.88 -4.83 8.17
CA ILE A 90 -14.78 -3.83 7.61
C ILE A 90 -16.20 -4.17 8.06
N SER A 91 -16.89 -3.22 8.68
CA SER A 91 -18.30 -3.38 9.06
C SER A 91 -19.16 -3.72 7.84
N PRO A 92 -20.21 -4.55 7.97
CA PRO A 92 -21.06 -4.96 6.85
C PRO A 92 -21.64 -3.77 6.04
N ASP A 93 -22.05 -2.70 6.71
CA ASP A 93 -22.54 -1.47 6.08
C ASP A 93 -21.47 -0.80 5.18
N ASN A 94 -20.27 -0.60 5.74
CA ASN A 94 -19.14 -0.03 4.99
C ASN A 94 -18.74 -0.93 3.81
N LEU A 95 -18.81 -2.24 4.00
CA LEU A 95 -18.52 -3.22 2.97
C LEU A 95 -19.51 -3.14 1.81
N GLU A 96 -20.80 -2.95 2.09
CA GLU A 96 -21.82 -2.76 1.05
C GLU A 96 -21.54 -1.50 0.22
N LYS A 97 -21.20 -0.39 0.88
CA LYS A 97 -20.82 0.87 0.21
C LYS A 97 -19.61 0.68 -0.70
N LEU A 98 -18.58 -0.04 -0.22
CA LEU A 98 -17.39 -0.37 -1.02
C LEU A 98 -17.73 -1.26 -2.22
N LYS A 99 -18.61 -2.26 -2.04
CA LYS A 99 -19.08 -3.11 -3.14
C LYS A 99 -19.81 -2.30 -4.21
N LYS A 100 -20.74 -1.41 -3.82
CA LYS A 100 -21.43 -0.52 -4.76
C LYS A 100 -20.44 0.33 -5.57
N TYR A 101 -19.40 0.85 -4.92
CA TYR A 101 -18.33 1.56 -5.61
C TYR A 101 -17.57 0.68 -6.61
N TRP A 102 -17.19 -0.56 -6.23
CA TRP A 102 -16.47 -1.48 -7.13
C TRP A 102 -17.33 -1.96 -8.31
N GLU A 103 -18.65 -2.02 -8.14
CA GLU A 103 -19.58 -2.37 -9.21
C GLU A 103 -19.82 -1.21 -10.19
N SER A 104 -19.42 0.02 -9.84
CA SER A 104 -19.56 1.18 -10.72
C SER A 104 -18.77 1.03 -12.02
N GLU A 105 -19.36 1.53 -13.11
CA GLU A 105 -18.75 1.51 -14.43
C GLU A 105 -17.43 2.28 -14.49
N ASP A 106 -17.33 3.41 -13.78
CA ASP A 106 -16.09 4.20 -13.71
C ASP A 106 -14.92 3.36 -13.16
N PHE A 107 -15.17 2.67 -12.05
CA PHE A 107 -14.17 1.84 -11.43
C PHE A 107 -13.77 0.66 -12.33
N LYS A 108 -14.75 -0.02 -12.94
CA LYS A 108 -14.51 -1.13 -13.86
C LYS A 108 -13.68 -0.68 -15.07
N LYS A 109 -14.02 0.46 -15.68
CA LYS A 109 -13.27 1.06 -16.79
C LYS A 109 -11.83 1.35 -16.39
N ARG A 110 -11.62 2.10 -15.30
CA ARG A 110 -10.27 2.42 -14.79
C ARG A 110 -9.46 1.16 -14.47
N SER A 111 -10.08 0.16 -13.86
CA SER A 111 -9.42 -1.12 -13.56
C SER A 111 -9.07 -1.91 -14.82
N ALA A 112 -9.94 -1.92 -15.83
CA ALA A 112 -9.69 -2.57 -17.10
C ALA A 112 -8.57 -1.88 -17.88
N THR A 113 -8.62 -0.55 -18.03
CA THR A 113 -7.55 0.24 -18.64
C THR A 113 -6.22 0.01 -17.93
N GLY A 114 -6.18 0.08 -16.60
CA GLY A 114 -4.96 -0.18 -15.83
C GLY A 114 -4.43 -1.62 -15.98
N LYS A 115 -5.30 -2.60 -16.25
CA LYS A 115 -4.89 -3.98 -16.56
C LYS A 115 -4.32 -4.08 -17.98
N THR A 116 -4.95 -3.43 -18.95
CA THR A 116 -4.46 -3.36 -20.34
C THR A 116 -3.09 -2.67 -20.39
N ASN A 117 -2.93 -1.50 -19.76
CA ASN A 117 -1.67 -0.75 -19.73
C ASN A 117 -0.51 -1.53 -19.09
N ARG A 118 -0.79 -2.47 -18.19
CA ARG A 118 0.24 -3.34 -17.60
C ARG A 118 0.62 -4.50 -18.53
N ARG A 119 -0.29 -4.91 -19.42
CA ARG A 119 -0.09 -6.01 -20.37
C ARG A 119 0.30 -5.52 -21.77
N SER A 120 0.20 -4.22 -22.02
CA SER A 120 0.56 -3.62 -23.30
C SER A 120 2.06 -3.69 -23.49
N ASP A 121 2.44 -4.28 -24.61
CA ASP A 121 3.74 -4.17 -25.24
C ASP A 121 3.72 -2.85 -26.01
N VAL A 122 4.45 -1.85 -25.52
CA VAL A 122 4.61 -0.59 -26.25
C VAL A 122 5.85 -0.76 -27.12
N ASP A 123 5.66 -0.77 -28.44
CA ASP A 123 6.73 -0.76 -29.45
C ASP A 123 7.66 -1.99 -29.46
N GLY A 124 7.15 -3.20 -29.17
CA GLY A 124 7.94 -4.43 -29.17
C GLY A 124 8.82 -4.63 -27.93
N VAL A 125 8.75 -3.71 -26.95
CA VAL A 125 9.67 -3.68 -25.79
C VAL A 125 9.18 -4.54 -24.61
N GLY A 126 8.05 -5.22 -24.75
CA GLY A 126 7.41 -6.00 -23.70
C GLY A 126 6.84 -5.14 -22.57
N PRO A 127 6.13 -5.75 -21.61
CA PRO A 127 5.84 -5.10 -20.34
C PRO A 127 7.17 -4.79 -19.63
N SER A 128 7.57 -3.51 -19.63
CA SER A 128 8.79 -2.94 -19.02
C SER A 128 9.75 -3.97 -18.42
N LEU A 129 10.62 -4.57 -19.23
CA LEU A 129 11.72 -5.40 -18.76
C LEU A 129 12.78 -4.45 -18.19
N HIS A 130 13.16 -4.64 -16.93
CA HIS A 130 14.20 -3.84 -16.29
C HIS A 130 15.55 -4.16 -16.96
N THR A 131 15.99 -3.35 -17.92
CA THR A 131 17.37 -3.41 -18.43
C THR A 131 18.28 -2.70 -17.44
N CYS A 132 18.80 -3.45 -16.47
CA CYS A 132 19.86 -2.97 -15.58
C CYS A 132 21.11 -2.86 -16.45
N GLY A 133 21.33 -1.71 -17.09
CA GLY A 133 22.45 -1.50 -17.99
C GLY A 133 23.76 -1.88 -17.31
N ALA A 134 24.46 -2.89 -17.85
CA ALA A 134 25.84 -3.15 -17.50
C ALA A 134 26.69 -2.08 -18.20
N ILE A 135 27.45 -1.30 -17.43
CA ILE A 135 28.46 -0.40 -17.99
C ILE A 135 29.73 -1.25 -18.15
N PRO A 136 30.20 -1.55 -19.37
CA PRO A 136 31.53 -2.13 -19.52
C PRO A 136 32.56 -1.07 -19.09
N MET A 137 33.44 -1.41 -18.14
CA MET A 137 34.63 -0.61 -17.88
C MET A 137 35.57 -0.78 -19.06
N THR A 138 35.71 0.26 -19.86
CA THR A 138 36.87 0.43 -20.75
C THR A 138 37.90 1.25 -19.98
N GLU A 139 38.98 0.61 -19.54
CA GLU A 139 40.17 1.28 -19.00
C GLU A 139 41.02 1.82 -20.17
N TRP A 140 41.61 3.00 -19.99
CA TRP A 140 42.45 3.72 -20.97
C TRP A 140 43.91 3.30 -20.85
#